data_AF-A0A1F6AGY9-F1
#
_entry.id   AF-A0A1F6AGY9-F1
#
_cell.length_a   1.000
_cell.length_b   1.000
_cell.length_c   1.000
_cell.angle_alpha   90.00
_cell.angle_beta   90.00
_cell.angle_gamma   90.00
#
_symmetry.space_group_name_H-M   'P 1'
#
loop_
_entity.id
_entity.type
_entity.pdbx_description
1 polymer ?
#
loop_
_entity_poly.entity_id
_entity_poly.type
_entity_poly.pdbx_seq_one_letter_code
_entity_poly.pdbx_strand_id
1 'polypeptide(L)'
;MKHDPNVTTNAVAATTAIIYVACRLLVGLFPDFMFTVGQSWFHGITLTQKGAWSLTTSAFILGLISTTVFGWLVGYLFARLYNSFLKK
;
A
#
# COMPACT_ATOMS: atom_id res chain seq x y z
N MET A 1 -9.55 -11.89 -20.23
CA MET A 1 -10.96 -11.60 -19.85
C MET A 1 -11.03 -10.18 -19.31
N LYS A 2 -12.16 -9.48 -19.43
CA LYS A 2 -12.31 -8.15 -18.83
C LYS A 2 -12.34 -8.25 -17.32
N HIS A 3 -11.80 -7.24 -16.64
CA HIS A 3 -11.93 -7.10 -15.20
C HIS A 3 -13.33 -6.57 -14.84
N ASP A 4 -13.99 -7.20 -13.87
CA ASP A 4 -15.08 -6.53 -13.14
C ASP A 4 -14.46 -5.48 -12.20
N PRO A 5 -14.82 -4.18 -12.33
CA PRO A 5 -14.23 -3.14 -11.51
C PRO A 5 -14.45 -3.36 -10.00
N ASN A 6 -15.65 -3.74 -9.57
CA ASN A 6 -15.95 -3.89 -8.14
C ASN A 6 -15.16 -5.06 -7.54
N VAL A 7 -15.12 -6.20 -8.24
CA VAL A 7 -14.37 -7.38 -7.77
C VAL A 7 -12.87 -7.07 -7.72
N THR A 8 -12.32 -6.47 -8.79
CA THR A 8 -10.89 -6.16 -8.86
C THR A 8 -10.49 -5.17 -7.79
N THR A 9 -11.26 -4.10 -7.64
CA THR A 9 -11.03 -3.06 -6.65
C THR A 9 -11.09 -3.57 -5.22
N ASN A 10 -12.10 -4.39 -4.88
CA ASN A 10 -12.20 -4.97 -3.53
C ASN A 10 -11.05 -5.93 -3.25
N ALA A 11 -10.64 -6.73 -4.24
CA ALA A 11 -9.50 -7.62 -4.11
C ALA A 11 -8.18 -6.86 -3.89
N VAL A 12 -7.94 -5.78 -4.66
CA VAL A 12 -6.76 -4.93 -4.48
C VAL A 12 -6.79 -4.25 -3.11
N ALA A 13 -7.93 -3.68 -2.71
CA ALA A 13 -8.07 -3.02 -1.40
C ALA A 13 -7.77 -3.99 -0.23
N ALA A 14 -8.38 -5.19 -0.25
CA ALA A 14 -8.13 -6.21 0.77
C ALA A 14 -6.67 -6.67 0.79
N THR A 15 -6.07 -6.87 -0.39
CA THR A 15 -4.66 -7.24 -0.52
C THR A 15 -3.76 -6.14 0.06
N THR A 16 -4.01 -4.87 -0.28
CA THR A 16 -3.27 -3.73 0.26
C THR A 16 -3.40 -3.64 1.77
N ALA A 17 -4.59 -3.85 2.33
CA ALA A 17 -4.81 -3.84 3.78
C ALA A 17 -3.99 -4.93 4.49
N ILE A 18 -4.00 -6.16 3.96
CA ILE A 18 -3.23 -7.29 4.50
C ILE A 18 -1.72 -6.99 4.44
N ILE A 19 -1.24 -6.50 3.30
CA ILE A 19 0.17 -6.13 3.12
C ILE A 19 0.55 -5.00 4.09
N TYR A 20 -0.31 -4.00 4.30
CA TYR A 20 -0.04 -2.91 5.25
C TYR A 20 0.14 -3.44 6.67
N VAL A 21 -0.73 -4.35 7.13
CA VAL A 21 -0.61 -4.98 8.45
C VAL A 21 0.69 -5.78 8.56
N ALA A 22 1.02 -6.59 7.55
CA ALA A 22 2.29 -7.32 7.52
C ALA A 22 3.50 -6.37 7.55
N CYS A 23 3.45 -5.29 6.77
CA CYS A 23 4.49 -4.26 6.73
C CYS A 23 4.68 -3.61 8.10
N ARG A 24 3.59 -3.30 8.80
CA ARG A 24 3.63 -2.78 10.17
C ARG A 24 4.34 -3.73 11.13
N LEU A 25 4.04 -5.03 11.07
CA LEU A 25 4.70 -6.03 11.91
C LEU A 25 6.20 -6.12 11.59
N LEU A 26 6.55 -6.14 10.30
CA LEU A 26 7.94 -6.20 9.86
C LEU A 26 8.75 -4.97 10.28
N VAL A 27 8.18 -3.77 10.26
CA VAL A 27 8.86 -2.57 10.78
C VAL A 27 9.13 -2.67 12.29
N GLY A 28 8.22 -3.28 13.05
CA GLY A 28 8.42 -3.52 14.48
C GLY A 28 9.54 -4.51 14.78
N LEU A 29 9.68 -5.55 13.95
CA LEU A 29 10.68 -6.62 14.11
C LEU A 29 12.05 -6.28 13.50
N PHE A 30 12.06 -5.60 12.36
CA PHE A 30 13.24 -5.35 11.53
C PHE A 30 13.29 -3.88 11.03
N PRO A 31 13.35 -2.89 11.94
CA PRO A 31 13.19 -1.47 11.58
C PRO A 31 14.25 -0.97 10.58
N ASP A 32 15.52 -1.33 10.75
CA ASP A 32 16.62 -0.87 9.88
C ASP A 32 16.47 -1.43 8.46
N PHE A 33 16.18 -2.73 8.34
CA PHE A 33 15.95 -3.38 7.06
C PHE A 33 14.77 -2.74 6.31
N MET A 34 13.64 -2.57 7.00
CA MET A 34 12.46 -1.96 6.41
C MET A 34 12.71 -0.50 6.02
N PHE A 35 13.52 0.23 6.78
CA PHE A 35 13.94 1.59 6.43
C PHE A 35 14.81 1.60 5.16
N THR A 36 15.80 0.71 5.04
CA THR A 36 16.61 0.58 3.82
C THR A 36 15.75 0.26 2.60
N VAL A 37 14.81 -0.68 2.73
CA VAL A 37 13.86 -1.01 1.64
C VAL A 37 13.04 0.22 1.26
N GLY A 38 12.46 0.92 2.23
CA GLY A 38 11.69 2.15 1.99
C GLY A 38 12.52 3.22 1.26
N GLN A 39 13.74 3.49 1.74
CA GLN A 39 14.64 4.49 1.13
C GLN A 39 15.02 4.14 -0.31
N SER A 40 15.09 2.85 -0.68
CA SER A 40 15.43 2.42 -2.05
C SER A 40 14.31 2.68 -3.07
N TRP A 41 13.06 2.83 -2.62
CA TRP A 41 11.94 3.10 -3.52
C TRP A 41 11.81 4.59 -3.87
N PHE A 42 12.17 5.47 -2.95
CA PHE A 42 12.05 6.91 -3.13
C PHE A 42 13.32 7.51 -3.74
N HIS A 43 13.14 8.36 -4.76
CA HIS A 43 14.22 9.08 -5.42
C HIS A 43 14.06 10.58 -5.13
N GLY A 44 15.17 11.29 -4.88
CA GLY A 44 15.16 12.74 -4.66
C GLY A 44 14.68 13.21 -3.27
N ILE A 45 14.42 12.28 -2.35
CA ILE A 45 14.11 12.58 -0.94
C ILE A 45 14.93 11.70 0.00
N THR A 46 15.36 12.28 1.12
CA THR A 46 16.02 11.56 2.21
C THR A 46 14.99 11.27 3.29
N LEU A 47 14.66 10.00 3.47
CA LEU A 47 13.87 9.56 4.62
C LEU A 47 14.74 9.68 5.88
N THR A 48 14.12 10.03 7.00
CA THR A 48 14.79 10.01 8.31
C THR A 48 14.16 8.90 9.14
N GLN A 49 14.98 7.97 9.59
CA GLN A 49 14.52 6.87 10.43
C GLN A 49 14.06 7.43 11.77
N LYS A 50 12.78 7.22 12.09
CA LYS A 50 12.25 7.48 13.43
C LYS A 50 12.29 6.19 14.23
N GLY A 51 12.69 6.27 15.50
CA GLY A 51 12.72 5.09 16.38
C GLY A 51 11.33 4.48 16.59
N ALA A 52 11.28 3.32 17.26
CA ALA A 52 10.07 2.53 17.48
C ALA A 52 8.93 3.28 18.20
N TRP A 53 9.23 4.39 18.88
CA TRP A 53 8.25 5.31 19.48
C TRP A 53 7.29 5.95 18.45
N SER A 54 7.63 5.91 17.16
CA SER A 54 6.74 6.34 16.07
C SER A 54 5.63 5.33 15.74
N LEU A 55 5.67 4.12 16.32
CA LEU A 55 4.68 3.07 16.11
C LEU A 55 3.42 3.27 16.98
N THR A 56 2.73 4.40 16.82
CA THR A 56 1.47 4.66 17.54
C THR A 56 0.27 3.93 16.89
N THR A 57 -0.78 3.68 17.69
CA THR A 57 -2.05 3.12 17.20
C THR A 57 -2.77 4.07 16.25
N SER A 58 -2.70 5.38 16.49
CA SER A 58 -3.30 6.39 15.62
C SER A 58 -2.67 6.39 14.22
N ALA A 59 -1.34 6.34 14.15
CA ALA A 59 -0.63 6.24 12.88
C ALA A 59 -0.95 4.94 12.14
N PHE A 60 -1.11 3.83 12.87
CA PHE A 60 -1.53 2.54 12.30
C PHE A 60 -2.92 2.61 11.68
N ILE A 61 -3.93 3.10 12.41
CA ILE A 61 -5.31 3.20 11.91
C ILE A 61 -5.36 4.13 10.70
N LEU A 62 -4.73 5.30 10.79
CA LEU A 62 -4.68 6.26 9.68
C LEU A 62 -4.02 5.65 8.44
N GLY A 63 -2.87 4.98 8.61
CA GLY A 63 -2.17 4.35 7.51
C GLY A 63 -2.96 3.18 6.91
N LEU A 64 -3.60 2.35 7.72
CA LEU A 64 -4.42 1.23 7.24
C LEU A 64 -5.59 1.74 6.39
N ILE A 65 -6.35 2.71 6.90
CA ILE A 65 -7.50 3.26 6.18
C ILE A 65 -7.04 3.95 4.89
N SER A 66 -6.06 4.84 4.99
CA SER A 66 -5.59 5.61 3.83
C SER A 66 -5.00 4.74 2.74
N THR A 67 -4.17 3.75 3.08
CA THR A 67 -3.60 2.82 2.09
C THR A 67 -4.64 1.89 1.50
N THR A 68 -5.61 1.41 2.27
CA THR A 68 -6.71 0.58 1.77
C THR A 68 -7.58 1.35 0.77
N VAL A 69 -7.97 2.58 1.11
CA VAL A 69 -8.73 3.46 0.21
C VAL A 69 -7.91 3.77 -1.04
N PHE A 70 -6.62 4.05 -0.91
CA PHE A 70 -5.75 4.26 -2.06
C PHE A 70 -5.65 3.02 -2.96
N GLY A 71 -5.46 1.83 -2.38
CA GLY A 71 -5.46 0.55 -3.10
C GLY A 71 -6.78 0.30 -3.82
N TRP A 72 -7.92 0.61 -3.20
CA TRP A 72 -9.24 0.56 -3.82
C TRP A 72 -9.29 1.45 -5.08
N LEU A 73 -8.87 2.72 -4.96
CA LEU A 73 -8.85 3.67 -6.08
C LEU A 73 -7.93 3.21 -7.22
N VAL A 74 -6.74 2.72 -6.89
CA VAL A 74 -5.79 2.17 -7.86
C VAL A 74 -6.37 0.94 -8.56
N GLY A 75 -6.99 0.01 -7.83
CA GLY A 75 -7.65 -1.17 -8.41
C GLY A 75 -8.78 -0.80 -9.37
N TYR A 76 -9.55 0.25 -9.03
CA TYR A 76 -10.64 0.74 -9.88
C TYR A 76 -10.10 1.31 -11.18
N LEU A 77 -9.09 2.19 -11.05
CA LEU A 77 -8.43 2.79 -12.21
C LEU A 77 -7.79 1.71 -13.09
N PHE A 78 -7.09 0.75 -12.49
CA PHE A 78 -6.47 -0.37 -13.21
C PHE A 78 -7.50 -1.17 -14.01
N ALA A 79 -8.61 -1.58 -13.38
CA ALA A 79 -9.66 -2.35 -14.07
C ALA A 79 -10.25 -1.58 -15.27
N ARG A 80 -10.48 -0.26 -15.11
CA ARG A 80 -11.00 0.60 -16.18
C ARG A 80 -10.01 0.76 -17.32
N LEU A 81 -8.74 1.04 -17.01
CA LEU A 81 -7.68 1.19 -18.02
C LEU A 81 -7.42 -0.12 -18.77
N TYR A 82 -7.29 -1.24 -18.05
CA TYR A 82 -7.11 -2.55 -18.65
C TYR A 82 -8.24 -2.87 -19.64
N ASN A 83 -9.50 -2.68 -19.22
CA ASN A 83 -10.65 -2.94 -20.09
C ASN A 83 -10.72 -2.03 -21.30
N SER A 84 -10.23 -0.80 -21.19
CA SER A 84 -10.12 0.16 -22.30
C SER A 84 -9.06 -0.30 -23.30
N PHE A 85 -7.89 -0.73 -22.83
CA PHE A 85 -6.79 -1.18 -23.68
C PHE A 85 -7.04 -2.56 -24.32
N LEU A 86 -7.79 -3.45 -23.65
CA LEU A 86 -8.15 -4.76 -24.19
C LEU A 86 -9.00 -4.68 -25.48
N LYS A 87 -9.61 -3.52 -25.77
CA LYS A 87 -10.44 -3.29 -26.97
C LYS A 87 -9.71 -2.58 -28.10
N LYS A 88 -8.39 -2.35 -28.00
CA LYS A 88 -7.56 -2.00 -29.16
C LYS A 88 -7.00 -3.26 -29.80
#